data_AF-A0A562SPS5-F1
#
_entry.id   AF-A0A562SPS5-F1
#
_cell.length_a   1.000
_cell.length_b   1.000
_cell.length_c   1.000
_cell.angle_alpha   90.00
_cell.angle_beta   90.00
_cell.angle_gamma   90.00
#
_symmetry.space_group_name_H-M   'P 1'
#
loop_
_entity.id
_entity.type
_entity.pdbx_description
1 polymer ?
#
loop_
_entity_poly.entity_id
_entity_poly.type
_entity_poly.pdbx_seq_one_letter_code
_entity_poly.pdbx_strand_id
1 'polypeptide(L)'
;MSSNSFHIMVETKTKGKFRMEVEHYYSSAQVERFKIKGKNDRYILMEKRLDLKRQPWKVTKVDINTSNYQEAAMALRDMQDAIDSYLNQKGNKKEP
;
A
#
# COMPACT_ATOMS: atom_id res chain seq x y z
N MET A 1 -4.80 -8.85 -19.84
CA MET A 1 -3.93 -8.62 -18.67
C MET A 1 -4.76 -7.91 -17.63
N SER A 2 -5.16 -8.59 -16.56
CA SER A 2 -6.01 -8.00 -15.52
C SER A 2 -5.17 -7.00 -14.71
N SER A 3 -5.44 -5.71 -14.86
CA SER A 3 -4.85 -4.68 -14.02
C SER A 3 -5.28 -4.94 -12.57
N ASN A 4 -4.39 -5.48 -11.73
CA ASN A 4 -4.63 -5.66 -10.30
C ASN A 4 -4.45 -4.34 -9.56
N SER A 5 -5.16 -3.30 -10.01
CA SER A 5 -5.19 -1.99 -9.38
C SER A 5 -6.46 -1.87 -8.54
N PHE A 6 -6.33 -1.41 -7.31
CA PHE A 6 -7.44 -1.09 -6.42
C PHE A 6 -7.27 0.30 -5.83
N HIS A 7 -8.30 0.80 -5.17
CA HIS A 7 -8.26 2.12 -4.57
C HIS A 7 -8.35 2.00 -3.06
N ILE A 8 -7.57 2.81 -2.37
CA ILE A 8 -7.62 2.96 -0.92
C ILE A 8 -8.03 4.40 -0.58
N MET A 9 -8.71 4.54 0.55
CA MET A 9 -9.01 5.84 1.14
C MET A 9 -7.99 6.11 2.22
N VAL A 10 -7.29 7.23 2.11
CA VAL A 10 -6.32 7.68 3.10
C VAL A 10 -6.84 8.97 3.72
N GLU A 11 -6.83 9.03 5.05
CA GLU A 11 -7.26 10.21 5.80
C GLU A 11 -6.03 10.95 6.33
N THR A 12 -5.95 12.24 6.06
CA THR A 12 -4.93 13.11 6.64
C THR A 12 -5.58 14.27 7.35
N LYS A 13 -4.99 14.72 8.46
CA LYS A 13 -5.51 15.87 9.23
C LYS A 13 -5.56 17.15 8.41
N THR A 14 -4.59 17.35 7.51
CA THR A 14 -4.44 18.57 6.71
C THR A 14 -5.24 18.59 5.42
N LYS A 15 -5.44 17.44 4.76
CA LYS A 15 -6.11 17.37 3.44
C LYS A 15 -7.43 16.61 3.45
N GLY A 16 -7.86 16.10 4.60
CA GLY A 16 -9.05 15.25 4.71
C GLY A 16 -8.84 13.87 4.07
N LYS A 17 -9.96 13.23 3.71
CA LYS A 17 -9.98 11.92 3.05
C LYS A 17 -9.73 12.08 1.55
N PHE A 18 -8.78 11.34 1.01
CA PHE A 18 -8.55 11.28 -0.43
C PHE A 18 -8.32 9.84 -0.91
N ARG A 19 -8.67 9.64 -2.18
CA ARG A 19 -8.55 8.35 -2.86
C ARG A 19 -7.18 8.22 -3.49
N MET A 20 -6.51 7.10 -3.26
CA MET A 20 -5.26 6.74 -3.91
C MET A 20 -5.42 5.45 -4.71
N GLU A 21 -4.74 5.37 -5.85
CA GLU A 21 -4.66 4.13 -6.63
C GLU A 21 -3.45 3.32 -6.16
N VAL A 22 -3.69 2.04 -5.90
CA VAL A 22 -2.67 1.06 -5.55
C VAL A 22 -2.61 0.02 -6.64
N GLU A 23 -1.46 -0.07 -7.28
CA GLU A 23 -1.17 -1.06 -8.31
C GLU A 23 -0.38 -2.22 -7.69
N HIS A 24 -0.97 -3.41 -7.72
CA HIS A 24 -0.26 -4.63 -7.36
C HIS A 24 0.50 -5.14 -8.59
N TYR A 25 1.80 -4.84 -8.67
CA TYR A 25 2.61 -5.06 -9.87
C TYR A 25 3.50 -6.30 -9.82
N TYR A 26 3.70 -6.90 -8.64
CA TYR A 26 4.48 -8.13 -8.51
C TYR A 26 3.94 -9.01 -7.38
N SER A 27 3.72 -10.29 -7.68
CA SER A 27 3.20 -11.28 -6.74
C SER A 27 3.99 -12.57 -6.84
N SER A 28 4.35 -13.13 -5.68
CA SER A 28 5.07 -14.40 -5.57
C SER A 28 4.67 -15.12 -4.26
N ALA A 29 5.12 -16.37 -4.08
CA ALA A 29 4.86 -17.11 -2.85
C ALA A 29 5.46 -16.47 -1.59
N GLN A 30 6.51 -15.65 -1.72
CA GLN A 30 7.23 -15.07 -0.59
C GLN A 30 7.07 -13.55 -0.48
N VAL A 31 6.73 -12.87 -1.58
CA VAL A 31 6.77 -11.41 -1.64
C VAL A 31 5.62 -10.88 -2.50
N GLU A 32 4.95 -9.85 -2.00
CA GLU A 32 3.99 -9.01 -2.72
C GLU A 32 4.55 -7.59 -2.82
N ARG A 33 4.45 -6.95 -3.98
CA ARG A 33 4.89 -5.55 -4.16
C ARG A 33 3.81 -4.67 -4.74
N PHE A 34 3.69 -3.50 -4.15
CA PHE A 34 2.65 -2.53 -4.44
C PHE A 34 3.26 -1.20 -4.81
N LYS A 35 2.65 -0.54 -5.80
CA LYS A 35 2.96 0.81 -6.22
C LYS A 35 1.75 1.69 -5.92
N ILE A 36 1.90 2.58 -4.96
CA ILE A 36 0.85 3.52 -4.55
C ILE A 36 1.09 4.81 -5.34
N LYS A 37 0.14 5.20 -6.18
CA LYS A 37 0.22 6.39 -7.02
C LYS A 37 -0.34 7.58 -6.26
N GLY A 38 0.49 8.60 -6.09
CA GLY A 38 0.12 9.92 -5.59
C GLY A 38 -0.18 10.89 -6.73
N LYS A 39 -0.41 12.16 -6.37
CA LYS A 39 -0.56 13.25 -7.34
C LYS A 39 0.81 13.64 -7.91
N ASN A 40 0.82 14.16 -9.15
CA ASN A 40 2.01 14.66 -9.86
C ASN A 40 3.11 13.60 -10.05
N ASP A 41 2.74 12.42 -10.56
CA ASP A 41 3.65 11.29 -10.86
C ASP A 41 4.46 10.73 -9.69
N ARG A 42 4.18 11.20 -8.46
CA ARG A 42 4.78 10.66 -7.24
C ARG A 42 4.24 9.29 -6.94
N TYR A 43 5.10 8.41 -6.46
CA TYR A 43 4.67 7.08 -6.04
C TYR A 43 5.46 6.58 -4.84
N ILE A 44 4.84 5.64 -4.13
CA ILE A 44 5.46 4.89 -3.04
C ILE A 44 5.53 3.44 -3.49
N LEU A 45 6.71 2.83 -3.40
CA LEU A 45 6.88 1.41 -3.60
C LEU A 45 6.95 0.73 -2.24
N MET A 46 6.07 -0.24 -2.05
CA MET A 46 5.99 -1.04 -0.83
C MET A 46 6.18 -2.51 -1.16
N GLU A 47 6.92 -3.21 -0.31
CA GLU A 47 7.16 -4.64 -0.38
C GLU A 47 6.70 -5.27 0.93
N LYS A 48 5.87 -6.32 0.83
CA LYS A 48 5.48 -7.18 1.94
C LYS A 48 6.05 -8.56 1.73
N ARG A 49 6.72 -9.07 2.75
CA ARG A 49 7.18 -10.46 2.83
C ARG A 49 6.07 -11.32 3.43
N LEU A 50 5.63 -12.33 2.69
CA LEU A 50 4.55 -13.26 3.06
C LEU A 50 5.03 -14.43 3.93
N ASP A 51 6.30 -14.80 3.79
CA ASP A 51 6.94 -15.87 4.57
C ASP A 51 7.04 -15.53 6.06
N LEU A 52 7.04 -14.24 6.39
CA LEU A 52 7.16 -13.74 7.75
C LEU A 52 5.93 -12.93 8.14
N LYS A 53 4.94 -13.60 8.75
CA LYS A 53 3.63 -13.04 9.19
C LYS A 53 3.70 -11.72 9.98
N ARG A 54 4.84 -11.40 10.60
CA ARG A 54 5.02 -10.22 11.49
C ARG A 54 6.11 -9.26 11.03
N GLN A 55 6.67 -9.41 9.82
CA GLN A 55 7.66 -8.42 9.39
C GLN A 55 7.00 -7.11 8.98
N PRO A 56 7.60 -5.97 9.37
CA PRO A 56 7.12 -4.66 8.96
C PRO A 56 7.21 -4.53 7.44
N TRP A 57 6.24 -3.82 6.87
CA TRP A 57 6.27 -3.40 5.48
C TRP A 57 7.58 -2.70 5.13
N LYS A 58 8.24 -3.14 4.07
CA LYS A 58 9.44 -2.49 3.57
C LYS A 58 9.05 -1.45 2.53
N VAL A 59 9.29 -0.18 2.85
CA VAL A 59 9.11 0.90 1.88
C VAL A 59 10.41 1.03 1.08
N THR A 60 10.38 0.65 -0.19
CA THR A 60 11.58 0.59 -1.05
C THR A 60 11.87 1.89 -1.77
N LYS A 61 10.84 2.70 -2.05
CA LYS A 61 11.00 4.03 -2.61
C LYS A 61 9.85 4.93 -2.16
N VAL A 62 10.20 6.14 -1.72
CA VAL A 62 9.26 7.18 -1.30
C VAL A 62 9.60 8.44 -2.07
N ASP A 63 8.74 8.84 -2.98
CA ASP A 63 8.81 10.16 -3.62
C ASP A 63 7.70 11.04 -3.06
N ILE A 64 7.86 11.50 -1.81
CA ILE A 64 6.90 12.38 -1.15
C ILE A 64 7.67 13.59 -0.64
N ASN A 65 7.34 14.77 -1.14
CA ASN A 65 7.76 16.02 -0.52
C ASN A 65 6.71 16.39 0.54
N THR A 66 6.99 16.06 1.80
CA THR A 66 6.15 16.39 2.97
C THR A 66 7.00 17.07 4.04
N SER A 67 6.50 18.20 4.55
CA SER A 67 7.09 18.91 5.68
C SER A 67 6.60 18.36 7.03
N ASN A 68 5.61 17.46 7.03
CA ASN A 68 5.05 16.86 8.24
C ASN A 68 5.23 15.34 8.25
N TYR A 69 6.27 14.88 8.94
CA TYR A 69 6.64 13.48 9.04
C TYR A 69 5.62 12.64 9.83
N GLN A 70 4.94 13.24 10.81
CA GLN A 70 3.95 12.53 11.63
C GLN A 70 2.70 12.19 10.82
N GLU A 71 2.23 13.12 9.99
CA GLU A 71 1.13 12.87 9.05
C GLU A 71 1.50 11.84 7.99
N ALA A 72 2.73 11.89 7.48
CA ALA A 72 3.22 10.91 6.53
C ALA A 72 3.28 9.50 7.13
N ALA A 73 3.72 9.37 8.39
CA ALA A 73 3.76 8.09 9.08
C ALA A 73 2.37 7.50 9.30
N MET A 74 1.38 8.31 9.70
CA MET A 74 -0.01 7.87 9.84
C MET A 74 -0.58 7.43 8.48
N ALA A 75 -0.40 8.25 7.44
CA ALA A 75 -0.86 7.92 6.10
C ALA A 75 -0.23 6.62 5.57
N LEU A 76 1.07 6.40 5.81
CA LEU A 76 1.75 5.16 5.45
C LEU A 76 1.17 3.95 6.17
N ARG A 77 0.82 4.08 7.46
CA ARG A 77 0.18 3.01 8.22
C ARG A 77 -1.20 2.67 7.68
N ASP A 78 -2.04 3.67 7.40
CA ASP A 78 -3.37 3.46 6.82
C ASP A 78 -3.28 2.76 5.46
N MET A 79 -2.29 3.13 4.64
CA MET A 79 -2.02 2.44 3.37
C MET A 79 -1.66 0.96 3.59
N GLN A 80 -0.79 0.67 4.57
CA GLN A 80 -0.38 -0.70 4.90
C GLN A 80 -1.56 -1.55 5.37
N ASP A 81 -2.38 -1.02 6.29
CA ASP A 81 -3.56 -1.71 6.82
C ASP A 81 -4.61 -1.99 5.72
N ALA A 82 -4.80 -1.06 4.79
CA ALA A 82 -5.69 -1.23 3.65
C ALA A 82 -5.20 -2.32 2.68
N ILE A 83 -3.89 -2.35 2.39
CA ILE A 83 -3.30 -3.38 1.52
C ILE A 83 -3.32 -4.74 2.22
N ASP A 84 -3.10 -4.80 3.53
CA ASP A 84 -3.21 -6.03 4.32
C ASP A 84 -4.63 -6.58 4.30
N SER A 85 -5.63 -5.71 4.42
CA SER A 85 -7.03 -6.09 4.27
C SER A 85 -7.32 -6.67 2.88
N TYR A 86 -6.79 -6.04 1.82
CA TYR A 86 -6.91 -6.54 0.45
C TYR A 86 -6.24 -7.92 0.27
N LEU A 87 -5.03 -8.11 0.82
CA LEU A 87 -4.31 -9.38 0.78
C LEU A 87 -5.05 -10.48 1.55
N ASN A 88 -5.60 -10.18 2.72
CA ASN A 88 -6.39 -11.12 3.51
C ASN A 88 -7.68 -11.53 2.80
N GLN A 89 -8.38 -10.59 2.16
CA GLN A 89 -9.57 -10.90 1.34
C GLN A 89 -9.21 -11.76 0.12
N LYS A 90 -8.04 -11.53 -0.49
CA LYS A 90 -7.55 -12.36 -1.60
C LYS A 90 -7.09 -13.74 -1.14
N GLY A 91 -6.51 -13.85 0.06
CA GLY A 91 -6.12 -15.09 0.71
C GLY A 91 -7.31 -15.96 1.11
N ASN A 92 -8.38 -15.37 1.67
CA ASN A 92 -9.62 -16.06 2.01
C ASN A 92 -10.41 -16.59 0.80
N LYS A 93 -10.04 -16.21 -0.43
CA LYS A 93 -10.62 -16.80 -1.66
C LYS A 93 -9.88 -18.07 -2.14
N LYS A 94 -8.89 -18.55 -1.38
CA LYS A 94 -8.15 -19.80 -1.65
C LYS A 94 -8.57 -20.98 -0.76
N GLU A 95 -9.79 -20.98 -0.23
CA GLU A 95 -10.39 -22.19 0.36
C GLU A 95 -11.80 -22.41 -0.21
N PRO A 96 -11.96 -23.45 -1.04
CA PRO A 96 -13.03 -24.43 -0.93
C PRO A 96 -12.57 -25.67 -0.16
#